data_AF-G4TZT3-F1
#
_entry.id   AF-G4TZT3-F1
#
_cell.length_a   1.000
_cell.length_b   1.000
_cell.length_c   1.000
_cell.angle_alpha   90.00
_cell.angle_beta   90.00
_cell.angle_gamma   90.00
#
_symmetry.space_group_name_H-M   'P 1'
#
loop_
_entity.id
_entity.type
_entity.pdbx_description
1 polymer ?
#
loop_
_entity_poly.entity_id
_entity_poly.type
_entity_poly.pdbx_seq_one_letter_code
_entity_poly.pdbx_strand_id
1 'polypeptide(L)'
;MGALSPQVHRLLFARASTALGTLHEHGYLHGDISHGNFLFHIADSLDDSRVLVVDFEKASTRSKANFEAAARGEKAILLRLFLTYGATKEELLAA
;
A
#
# COMPACT_ATOMS: atom_id res chain seq x y z
N MET A 1 7.81 -19.93 7.21
CA MET A 1 8.00 -18.47 7.37
C MET A 1 7.28 -18.06 8.65
N GLY A 2 7.98 -17.47 9.62
CA GLY A 2 7.33 -16.94 10.82
C GLY A 2 6.39 -15.79 10.44
N ALA A 3 5.26 -15.68 11.12
CA ALA A 3 4.38 -14.53 10.95
C ALA A 3 5.17 -13.24 11.27
N LEU A 4 5.02 -12.20 10.45
CA LEU A 4 5.59 -10.89 10.77
C LEU A 4 4.95 -10.37 12.06
N SER A 5 5.71 -9.60 12.84
CA SER A 5 5.16 -9.00 14.05
C SER A 5 4.08 -7.97 13.69
N PRO A 6 3.10 -7.72 14.58
CA PRO A 6 2.12 -6.66 14.42
C PRO A 6 2.74 -5.28 14.11
N GLN A 7 3.89 -4.98 14.72
CA GLN A 7 4.61 -3.72 14.51
C GLN A 7 5.10 -3.60 13.07
N VAL A 8 5.63 -4.69 12.51
CA VAL A 8 6.08 -4.73 11.12
C VAL A 8 4.88 -4.60 10.17
N HIS A 9 3.76 -5.28 10.43
CA HIS A 9 2.54 -5.09 9.63
C HIS A 9 2.07 -3.63 9.58
N ARG A 10 2.03 -2.95 10.73
CA ARG A 10 1.66 -1.52 10.80
C ARG A 10 2.60 -0.64 9.99
N LEU A 11 3.90 -0.82 10.17
CA LEU A 11 4.91 -0.06 9.44
C LEU A 11 4.76 -0.23 7.93
N LEU A 12 4.69 -1.48 7.46
CA LEU A 12 4.58 -1.78 6.03
C LEU A 12 3.27 -1.21 5.46
N PHE A 13 2.18 -1.27 6.20
CA PHE A 13 0.90 -0.68 5.80
C PHE A 13 0.97 0.85 5.70
N ALA A 14 1.52 1.52 6.71
CA ALA A 14 1.66 2.98 6.71
C ALA A 14 2.51 3.47 5.53
N ARG A 15 3.62 2.77 5.27
CA ARG A 15 4.53 3.09 4.16
C ARG A 15 3.89 2.81 2.79
N ALA A 16 3.21 1.68 2.63
CA ALA A 16 2.47 1.37 1.40
C ALA A 16 1.35 2.39 1.14
N SER A 17 0.61 2.77 2.19
CA SER A 17 -0.45 3.77 2.11
C SER A 17 0.09 5.15 1.74
N THR A 18 1.24 5.53 2.28
CA THR A 18 1.94 6.79 1.95
C THR A 18 2.41 6.79 0.49
N ALA A 19 3.03 5.71 0.03
CA ALA A 19 3.50 5.61 -1.35
C ALA A 19 2.33 5.66 -2.35
N LEU A 20 1.24 4.96 -2.05
CA LEU A 20 0.02 4.98 -2.87
C LEU A 20 -0.66 6.36 -2.83
N GLY A 21 -0.70 7.01 -1.66
CA GLY A 21 -1.19 8.38 -1.51
C GLY A 21 -0.40 9.38 -2.36
N THR A 22 0.93 9.24 -2.36
CA THR A 22 1.83 10.08 -3.18
C THR A 22 1.52 9.93 -4.68
N LEU A 23 1.28 8.70 -5.16
CA LEU A 23 0.83 8.45 -6.54
C LEU A 23 -0.48 9.21 -6.86
N HIS A 24 -1.47 9.11 -5.97
CA HIS A 24 -2.78 9.77 -6.15
C HIS A 24 -2.67 11.29 -6.17
N GLU A 25 -1.85 11.85 -5.28
CA GLU A 25 -1.58 13.29 -5.20
C GLU A 25 -0.97 13.83 -6.51
N HIS A 26 -0.07 13.06 -7.13
CA HIS A 26 0.51 13.37 -8.43
C HIS A 26 -0.42 13.06 -9.61
N GLY A 27 -1.65 12.60 -9.34
CA GLY A 27 -2.65 12.36 -10.36
C GLY A 27 -2.49 11.04 -11.09
N TYR A 28 -1.89 10.03 -10.45
CA TYR A 28 -1.77 8.68 -10.97
C TYR A 28 -2.58 7.70 -10.13
N LEU A 29 -3.19 6.72 -10.80
CA LEU A 29 -3.72 5.49 -10.22
C LEU A 29 -2.81 4.36 -10.66
N HIS A 30 -2.57 3.39 -9.78
CA HIS A 30 -1.75 2.23 -10.14
C HIS A 30 -2.49 1.27 -11.09
N GLY A 31 -3.78 1.05 -10.85
CA GLY A 31 -4.65 0.14 -11.59
C GLY A 31 -4.46 -1.34 -11.26
N ASP A 32 -3.50 -1.71 -10.40
CA ASP A 32 -3.19 -3.12 -10.09
C ASP A 32 -2.62 -3.32 -8.68
N ILE A 33 -3.42 -2.98 -7.66
CA ILE A 33 -3.00 -3.12 -6.26
C ILE A 33 -3.02 -4.59 -5.86
N SER A 34 -1.83 -5.19 -5.73
CA SER A 34 -1.63 -6.59 -5.33
C SER A 34 -0.31 -6.77 -4.57
N HIS A 35 -0.15 -7.87 -3.82
CA HIS A 35 1.11 -8.14 -3.08
C HIS A 35 2.35 -8.15 -3.98
N GLY A 36 2.22 -8.62 -5.22
CA GLY A 36 3.35 -8.67 -6.17
C GLY A 36 3.88 -7.30 -6.57
N ASN A 37 3.07 -6.25 -6.39
CA ASN A 37 3.37 -4.89 -6.83
C ASN A 37 3.85 -3.99 -5.69
N PHE A 38 4.09 -4.56 -4.51
CA PHE A 38 4.78 -3.90 -3.40
C PHE A 38 6.06 -4.65 -3.05
N LEU A 39 7.20 -4.00 -3.26
CA LEU A 39 8.48 -4.52 -2.80
C LEU A 39 8.79 -3.96 -1.41
N PHE A 40 9.00 -4.87 -0.47
CA PHE A 40 9.31 -4.55 0.91
C PHE A 40 10.80 -4.79 1.17
N HIS A 41 11.51 -3.73 1.54
CA HIS A 41 12.86 -3.84 2.08
C HIS A 41 12.78 -3.67 3.60
N ILE A 42 12.99 -4.75 4.34
CA ILE A 42 13.05 -4.72 5.81
C ILE A 42 14.54 -4.69 6.18
N ALA A 43 15.00 -3.54 6.65
CA ALA A 43 16.36 -3.35 7.13
C ALA A 43 16.49 -3.78 8.60
N ASP A 44 17.72 -3.81 9.12
CA ASP A 44 17.97 -4.10 10.55
C ASP A 44 17.30 -3.07 11.48
N SER A 45 17.10 -1.85 10.98
CA SER A 45 16.27 -0.81 11.59
C SER A 45 14.95 -0.67 10.84
N LEU A 46 13.85 -0.56 11.59
CA LEU A 46 12.53 -0.27 11.03
C LEU A 46 12.47 1.09 10.32
N ASP A 47 13.28 2.07 10.77
CA ASP A 47 13.31 3.41 10.17
C ASP A 47 13.90 3.41 8.75
N ASP A 48 14.82 2.48 8.49
CA ASP A 48 15.47 2.30 7.18
C ASP A 48 14.67 1.40 6.23
N SER A 49 13.58 0.80 6.72
CA SER A 49 12.72 -0.06 5.93
C SER A 49 11.91 0.74 4.91
N ARG A 50 11.78 0.20 3.69
CA ARG A 50 11.18 0.88 2.54
C ARG A 50 10.09 0.04 1.89
N VAL A 51 9.11 0.73 1.32
CA VAL A 51 8.09 0.15 0.45
C VAL A 51 8.18 0.83 -0.91
N LEU A 52 8.30 0.03 -1.96
CA LEU A 52 8.29 0.49 -3.33
C LEU A 52 7.04 -0.03 -4.02
N VAL A 53 6.33 0.86 -4.71
CA VAL A 53 5.22 0.50 -5.59
C VAL A 53 5.80 0.29 -6.99
N VAL A 54 5.56 -0.87 -7.59
CA VAL A 54 6.16 -1.29 -8.86
C VAL A 54 5.12 -1.86 -9.80
N ASP A 55 5.50 -2.01 -11.08
CA ASP A 55 4.64 -2.50 -12.17
C ASP A 55 3.46 -1.56 -12.50
N PHE A 56 3.75 -0.55 -13.33
CA PHE A 56 2.81 0.48 -13.72
C PHE A 56 2.10 0.20 -15.06
N GLU A 57 2.10 -1.04 -15.55
CA GLU A 57 1.50 -1.36 -16.87
C GLU A 57 0.01 -1.01 -16.96
N LYS A 58 -0.71 -1.08 -15.83
CA LYS A 58 -2.14 -0.73 -15.74
C LYS A 58 -2.41 0.68 -15.21
N ALA A 59 -1.37 1.48 -15.04
CA ALA A 59 -1.49 2.80 -14.47
C ALA A 59 -2.35 3.72 -15.33
N SER A 60 -3.08 4.62 -14.68
CA SER A 60 -3.90 5.62 -15.36
C SER A 60 -3.76 6.97 -14.69
N THR A 61 -4.08 8.05 -15.41
CA THR A 61 -3.89 9.41 -14.90
C THR A 61 -5.20 10.05 -14.44
N ARG A 62 -5.10 11.25 -13.89
CA ARG A 62 -6.22 12.07 -13.39
C ARG A 62 -7.30 12.37 -14.44
N SER A 63 -7.00 12.22 -15.73
CA SER A 63 -8.00 12.36 -16.80
C SER A 63 -9.01 11.20 -16.85
N LYS A 64 -8.76 10.10 -16.13
CA LYS A 64 -9.69 8.98 -16.03
C LYS A 64 -11.00 9.43 -15.37
N ALA A 65 -12.12 9.07 -15.99
CA ALA A 65 -13.43 9.26 -15.40
C ALA A 65 -13.48 8.58 -14.01
N ASN A 66 -14.00 9.30 -13.02
CA ASN A 66 -14.11 8.83 -11.64
C ASN A 66 -12.76 8.59 -10.93
N PHE A 67 -11.69 9.31 -11.29
CA PHE A 67 -10.36 9.19 -10.66
C PHE A 67 -10.43 9.12 -9.12
N GLU A 68 -11.14 10.06 -8.48
CA GLU A 68 -11.26 10.11 -7.02
C GLU A 68 -11.92 8.85 -6.43
N ALA A 69 -12.92 8.30 -7.12
CA ALA A 69 -13.56 7.05 -6.68
C ALA A 69 -12.62 5.85 -6.84
N ALA A 70 -11.87 5.81 -7.94
CA ALA A 70 -10.86 4.78 -8.17
C ALA A 70 -9.71 4.85 -7.15
N ALA A 71 -9.24 6.06 -6.80
CA ALA A 71 -8.21 6.27 -5.78
C ALA A 71 -8.66 5.76 -4.40
N ARG A 72 -9.92 6.03 -4.01
CA ARG A 72 -10.52 5.44 -2.81
C ARG A 72 -10.60 3.91 -2.90
N GLY A 73 -10.93 3.39 -4.08
CA GLY A 73 -10.94 1.94 -4.35
C GLY A 73 -9.57 1.30 -4.13
N GLU A 74 -8.50 1.89 -4.63
CA GLU A 74 -7.13 1.38 -4.45
C GLU A 74 -6.72 1.35 -2.98
N LYS A 75 -7.06 2.38 -2.20
CA LYS A 75 -6.85 2.39 -0.73
C LYS A 75 -7.63 1.28 -0.03
N ALA A 76 -8.88 1.03 -0.44
CA ALA A 76 -9.69 -0.05 0.12
C ALA A 76 -9.13 -1.44 -0.23
N ILE A 77 -8.60 -1.62 -1.44
CA ILE A 77 -7.93 -2.86 -1.84
C ILE A 77 -6.67 -3.06 -0.99
N LEU A 78 -5.83 -2.03 -0.83
CA LEU A 78 -4.63 -2.09 0.00
C LEU A 78 -4.96 -2.51 1.45
N LEU A 79 -5.98 -1.90 2.06
CA LEU A 79 -6.45 -2.29 3.39
C LEU A 79 -6.85 -3.78 3.44
N ARG A 80 -7.62 -4.25 2.45
CA ARG A 80 -8.06 -5.66 2.39
C ARG A 80 -6.89 -6.62 2.23
N LEU A 81 -5.84 -6.25 1.49
CA LEU A 81 -4.63 -7.05 1.35
C LEU A 81 -3.98 -7.26 2.72
N PHE A 82 -3.71 -6.19 3.48
CA PHE A 82 -3.07 -6.31 4.79
C PHE A 82 -3.92 -7.08 5.81
N LEU A 83 -5.25 -6.91 5.80
CA LEU A 83 -6.16 -7.68 6.65
C LEU A 83 -6.12 -9.19 6.33
N THR A 84 -5.97 -9.55 5.05
CA THR A 84 -5.91 -10.95 4.63
C THR A 84 -4.64 -11.66 5.11
N TYR A 85 -3.56 -10.89 5.31
CA TYR A 85 -2.23 -11.42 5.64
C TYR A 85 -1.88 -11.26 7.12
N GLY A 86 -2.91 -11.13 7.97
CA GLY A 86 -2.78 -11.28 9.42
C GLY A 86 -2.59 -9.98 10.20
N ALA A 87 -2.76 -8.82 9.56
CA ALA A 87 -2.94 -7.58 10.31
C ALA A 87 -4.39 -7.47 10.80
N THR A 88 -4.59 -6.95 12.00
CA THR A 88 -5.93 -6.63 12.51
C THR A 88 -6.35 -5.23 12.09
N LYS A 89 -7.65 -4.95 12.12
CA LYS A 89 -8.16 -3.61 11.77
C LYS A 89 -7.66 -2.58 12.78
N GLU A 90 -7.57 -2.95 14.05
CA GLU A 90 -7.07 -2.12 15.15
C GLU A 90 -5.59 -1.78 14.94
N GLU A 91 -4.79 -2.74 14.47
CA GLU A 91 -3.39 -2.50 14.12
C GLU A 91 -3.26 -1.46 13.00
N LEU A 92 -4.02 -1.62 11.92
CA LEU A 92 -3.91 -0.77 10.73
C LEU A 92 -4.48 0.64 10.95
N LEU A 93 -5.47 0.81 11.83
CA LEU A 93 -6.05 2.12 12.16
C LEU A 93 -5.19 2.94 13.14
N ALA A 94 -4.26 2.31 13.84
CA ALA A 94 -3.33 2.98 14.74
C ALA A 94 -2.01 3.41 14.05
N ALA A 95 -1.89 3.15 12.74
CA ALA A 95 -0.74 3.45 11.91
C ALA A 95 -0.95 4.74 11.10
#